data_AF-A0A6C0DUJ8-F1
#
_entry.id   AF-A0A6C0DUJ8-F1
#
_cell.length_a   1.000
_cell.length_b   1.000
_cell.length_c   1.000
_cell.angle_alpha   90.00
_cell.angle_beta   90.00
_cell.angle_gamma   90.00
#
_symmetry.space_group_name_H-M   'P 1'
#
loop_
_entity.id
_entity.type
_entity.pdbx_description
1 polymer ?
#
loop_
_entity_poly.entity_id
_entity_poly.type
_entity_poly.pdbx_seq_one_letter_code
_entity_poly.pdbx_strand_id
1 'polypeptide(L)'
;MESLKDIISDIRVFMYGGVLTLPLTIAGTLSILGLFTANYAILFFLVGFLILTPITSSLLNWALGAIFVGKSFNPFRAKTSDICKLVIPYSTLKNPVGTSDESVVSSSWVAMISFFIGYIFTNALQLYSRESEDTTIKVTSTSASDINTMVTNRKSQAIIAMASTIVFALVVLGFRYYTGCESTLGMILTSFLFVFSGHGWYKLLSKVGQDRLSDLFGIANRLLPPSAINNAPIACVPISS
;
A
#
# COMPACT_ATOMS: atom_id res chain seq x y z
N MET A 1 25.93 22.91 -23.71
CA MET A 1 25.01 23.36 -22.64
C MET A 1 23.55 22.99 -22.92
N GLU A 2 23.16 22.78 -24.19
CA GLU A 2 21.82 22.27 -24.56
C GLU A 2 21.62 20.81 -24.12
N SER A 3 22.59 19.92 -24.39
CA SER A 3 22.50 18.50 -23.99
C SER A 3 22.25 18.25 -22.49
N LEU A 4 22.81 19.06 -21.57
CA LEU A 4 22.56 18.88 -20.13
C LEU A 4 21.14 19.33 -19.73
N LYS A 5 20.61 20.37 -20.38
CA LYS A 5 19.24 20.83 -20.13
C LYS A 5 18.22 19.82 -20.65
N ASP A 6 18.51 19.19 -21.79
CA ASP A 6 17.66 18.15 -22.37
C ASP A 6 17.64 16.91 -21.48
N ILE A 7 18.81 16.44 -21.01
CA ILE A 7 18.90 15.31 -20.06
C ILE A 7 18.15 15.61 -18.75
N ILE A 8 18.28 16.81 -18.19
CA ILE A 8 17.57 17.20 -16.96
C ILE A 8 16.06 17.28 -17.21
N SER A 9 15.64 17.75 -18.38
CA SER A 9 14.23 17.78 -18.80
C SER A 9 13.66 16.36 -18.90
N ASP A 10 14.39 15.44 -19.52
CA ASP A 10 13.96 14.06 -19.69
C ASP A 10 13.83 13.32 -18.35
N ILE A 11 14.78 13.51 -17.43
CA ILE A 11 14.69 12.94 -16.07
C ILE A 11 13.45 13.47 -15.36
N ARG A 12 13.14 14.77 -15.50
CA ARG A 12 11.94 15.35 -14.91
C ARG A 12 10.70 14.71 -15.49
N VAL A 13 10.57 14.64 -16.82
CA VAL A 13 9.41 14.03 -17.48
C VAL A 13 9.25 12.57 -17.06
N PHE A 14 10.34 11.81 -17.01
CA PHE A 14 10.35 10.42 -16.55
C PHE A 14 9.88 10.29 -15.10
N MET A 15 10.41 11.10 -14.18
CA MET A 15 9.99 11.08 -12.78
C MET A 15 8.51 11.47 -12.61
N TYR A 16 8.04 12.48 -13.33
CA TYR A 16 6.63 12.88 -13.32
C TYR A 16 5.74 11.75 -13.83
N GLY A 17 6.06 11.13 -14.97
CA GLY A 17 5.31 9.98 -15.51
C GLY A 17 5.29 8.78 -14.56
N GLY A 18 6.43 8.51 -13.91
CA GLY A 18 6.55 7.44 -12.92
C GLY A 18 5.67 7.64 -11.69
N VAL A 19 5.63 8.86 -11.13
CA VAL A 19 4.78 9.13 -9.94
C VAL A 19 3.29 9.12 -10.30
N LEU A 20 2.92 9.60 -11.49
CA LEU A 20 1.53 9.57 -11.95
C LEU A 20 1.00 8.14 -12.13
N THR A 21 1.85 7.23 -12.63
CA THR A 21 1.50 5.82 -12.86
C THR A 21 1.84 4.90 -11.68
N LEU A 22 2.41 5.46 -10.60
CA LEU A 22 2.90 4.72 -9.44
C LEU A 22 1.96 3.65 -8.88
N PRO A 23 0.64 3.90 -8.67
CA PRO A 23 -0.26 2.86 -8.19
C PRO A 23 -0.30 1.65 -9.13
N LEU A 24 -0.35 1.89 -10.44
CA LEU A 24 -0.38 0.83 -11.45
C LEU A 24 0.96 0.10 -11.52
N THR A 25 2.07 0.81 -11.38
CA THR A 25 3.41 0.21 -11.33
C THR A 25 3.57 -0.68 -10.10
N ILE A 26 3.10 -0.24 -8.92
CA ILE A 26 3.07 -1.05 -7.69
C ILE A 26 2.20 -2.30 -7.91
N ALA A 27 1.00 -2.14 -8.43
CA ALA A 27 0.13 -3.29 -8.72
C ALA A 27 0.75 -4.27 -9.71
N GLY A 28 1.32 -3.80 -10.81
CA GLY A 28 1.91 -4.64 -11.84
C GLY A 28 3.13 -5.40 -11.32
N THR A 29 4.04 -4.70 -10.62
CA THR A 29 5.23 -5.32 -10.03
C THR A 29 4.86 -6.35 -8.97
N LEU A 30 3.94 -6.02 -8.05
CA LEU A 30 3.45 -6.96 -7.06
C LEU A 30 2.67 -8.12 -7.69
N SER A 31 1.93 -7.91 -8.78
CA SER A 31 1.22 -8.99 -9.47
C SER A 31 2.19 -10.00 -10.06
N ILE A 32 3.23 -9.53 -10.75
CA ILE A 32 4.31 -10.38 -11.26
C ILE A 32 4.95 -11.14 -10.09
N LEU A 33 5.38 -10.44 -9.04
CA LEU A 33 6.02 -11.08 -7.88
C LEU A 33 5.09 -12.10 -7.21
N GLY A 34 3.83 -11.75 -6.97
CA GLY A 34 2.84 -12.61 -6.32
C GLY A 34 2.54 -13.88 -7.12
N LEU A 35 2.45 -13.78 -8.45
CA LEU A 35 2.22 -14.92 -9.33
C LEU A 35 3.45 -15.83 -9.43
N PHE A 36 4.65 -15.27 -9.62
CA PHE A 36 5.87 -16.07 -9.77
C PHE A 36 6.38 -16.68 -8.47
N THR A 37 6.10 -16.05 -7.32
CA THR A 37 6.49 -16.57 -5.99
C THR A 37 5.38 -17.35 -5.31
N ALA A 38 4.19 -17.45 -5.93
CA ALA A 38 2.96 -17.99 -5.33
C ALA A 38 2.67 -17.40 -3.93
N ASN A 39 3.02 -16.13 -3.72
CA ASN A 39 2.83 -15.47 -2.43
C ASN A 39 1.39 -14.96 -2.29
N TYR A 40 0.56 -15.75 -1.59
CA TYR A 40 -0.84 -15.43 -1.36
C TYR A 40 -1.06 -14.07 -0.68
N ALA A 41 -0.16 -13.61 0.19
CA ALA A 41 -0.31 -12.32 0.86
C ALA A 41 -0.30 -11.17 -0.17
N ILE A 42 0.58 -11.25 -1.16
CA ILE A 42 0.65 -10.27 -2.24
C ILE A 42 -0.63 -10.32 -3.11
N LEU A 43 -1.11 -11.52 -3.43
CA LEU A 43 -2.32 -11.69 -4.25
C LEU A 43 -3.58 -11.14 -3.54
N PHE A 44 -3.77 -11.40 -2.24
CA PHE A 44 -4.90 -10.87 -1.49
C PHE A 44 -4.78 -9.36 -1.20
N PHE A 45 -3.56 -8.86 -1.03
CA PHE A 45 -3.32 -7.41 -1.04
C PHE A 45 -3.80 -6.78 -2.36
N LEU A 46 -3.44 -7.39 -3.51
CA LEU A 46 -3.84 -6.90 -4.83
C LEU A 46 -5.35 -6.91 -5.05
N VAL A 47 -6.08 -7.86 -4.49
CA VAL A 47 -7.56 -7.85 -4.53
C VAL A 47 -8.10 -6.58 -3.84
N GLY A 48 -7.60 -6.25 -2.65
CA GLY A 48 -7.97 -5.02 -1.95
C GLY A 48 -7.56 -3.76 -2.71
N PHE A 49 -6.37 -3.77 -3.30
CA PHE A 49 -5.77 -2.62 -3.96
C PHE A 49 -6.37 -2.32 -5.34
N LEU A 50 -6.60 -3.35 -6.17
CA LEU A 50 -7.08 -3.20 -7.56
C LEU A 50 -8.61 -3.27 -7.70
N ILE A 51 -9.31 -3.95 -6.80
CA ILE A 51 -10.76 -4.16 -6.91
C ILE A 51 -11.49 -3.34 -5.85
N LEU A 52 -11.22 -3.60 -4.57
CA LEU A 52 -11.96 -2.96 -3.49
C LEU A 52 -11.76 -1.44 -3.47
N THR A 53 -10.53 -0.98 -3.67
CA THR A 53 -10.20 0.45 -3.58
C THR A 53 -10.85 1.29 -4.69
N PRO A 54 -10.77 0.92 -5.99
CA PRO A 54 -11.48 1.67 -7.03
C PRO A 54 -13.00 1.62 -6.90
N ILE A 55 -13.58 0.49 -6.47
CA ILE A 55 -15.03 0.37 -6.25
C ILE A 55 -15.48 1.32 -5.13
N THR A 56 -14.81 1.28 -3.98
CA THR A 56 -15.16 2.13 -2.83
C THR A 56 -14.93 3.61 -3.13
N SER A 57 -13.88 3.97 -3.88
CA SER A 57 -13.66 5.35 -4.34
C SER A 57 -14.77 5.82 -5.28
N SER A 58 -15.21 4.96 -6.20
CA SER A 58 -16.32 5.26 -7.12
C SER A 58 -17.65 5.46 -6.37
N LEU A 59 -17.93 4.58 -5.40
CA LEU A 59 -19.10 4.70 -4.52
C LEU A 59 -19.06 5.99 -3.69
N LEU A 60 -17.89 6.36 -3.17
CA LEU A 60 -17.71 7.59 -2.40
C LEU A 60 -17.95 8.84 -3.25
N ASN A 61 -17.42 8.86 -4.48
CA ASN A 61 -17.68 9.93 -5.43
C ASN A 61 -19.15 10.02 -5.82
N TRP A 62 -19.84 8.89 -5.99
CA TRP A 62 -21.27 8.88 -6.26
C TRP A 62 -22.08 9.43 -5.08
N ALA A 63 -21.82 8.93 -3.87
CA ALA A 63 -22.55 9.31 -2.66
C ALA A 63 -22.34 10.79 -2.29
N LEU A 64 -21.07 11.24 -2.24
CA LEU A 64 -20.75 12.63 -1.90
C LEU A 64 -20.99 13.57 -3.10
N GLY A 65 -20.82 13.08 -4.32
CA GLY A 65 -21.15 13.82 -5.52
C GLY A 65 -22.63 14.22 -5.55
N ALA A 66 -23.54 13.32 -5.19
CA ALA A 66 -24.97 13.63 -5.12
C ALA A 66 -25.32 14.77 -4.14
N ILE A 67 -24.49 15.01 -3.13
CA ILE A 67 -24.74 16.01 -2.07
C ILE A 67 -24.14 17.38 -2.40
N PHE A 68 -22.97 17.38 -3.06
CA PHE A 68 -22.12 18.57 -3.24
C PHE A 68 -22.00 19.06 -4.70
N VAL A 69 -22.29 18.22 -5.69
CA VAL A 69 -22.28 18.62 -7.11
C VAL A 69 -23.46 19.56 -7.37
N GLY A 70 -23.20 20.71 -7.98
CA GLY A 70 -24.23 21.72 -8.31
C GLY A 70 -24.51 22.78 -7.24
N LYS A 71 -23.92 22.67 -6.04
CA LYS A 71 -24.01 23.73 -5.02
C LYS A 71 -22.97 24.84 -5.25
N SER A 72 -23.33 26.07 -4.87
CA SER A 72 -22.48 27.27 -4.99
C SER A 72 -21.17 27.14 -4.19
N PHE A 73 -21.22 26.52 -3.02
CA PHE A 73 -20.05 26.15 -2.23
C PHE A 73 -19.71 24.67 -2.47
N ASN A 74 -18.65 24.41 -3.24
CA ASN A 74 -18.14 23.05 -3.45
C ASN A 74 -16.65 22.99 -3.06
N PRO A 75 -16.34 22.49 -1.84
CA PRO A 75 -14.96 22.41 -1.34
C PRO A 75 -14.13 21.34 -2.05
N PHE A 76 -14.74 20.54 -2.92
CA PHE A 76 -14.11 19.46 -3.69
C PHE A 76 -13.83 19.84 -5.15
N ARG A 77 -13.98 21.12 -5.52
CA ARG A 77 -13.59 21.58 -6.86
C ARG A 77 -12.07 21.54 -7.00
N ALA A 78 -11.60 20.87 -8.05
CA ALA A 78 -10.21 20.87 -8.46
C ALA A 78 -10.13 21.10 -9.97
N LYS A 79 -9.03 21.71 -10.42
CA LYS A 79 -8.73 21.78 -11.85
C LYS A 79 -8.25 20.41 -12.28
N THR A 80 -9.05 19.72 -13.09
CA THR A 80 -8.64 18.42 -13.62
C THR A 80 -8.11 18.58 -15.03
N SER A 81 -7.09 17.81 -15.32
CA SER A 81 -6.52 17.61 -16.65
C SER A 81 -6.31 16.11 -16.83
N ASP A 82 -6.07 15.64 -18.06
CA ASP A 82 -5.90 14.22 -18.34
C ASP A 82 -4.72 13.60 -17.57
N ILE A 83 -3.70 14.41 -17.26
CA ILE A 83 -2.58 14.07 -16.35
C ILE A 83 -3.05 13.69 -14.93
N CYS A 84 -4.19 14.20 -14.48
CA CYS A 84 -4.72 13.93 -13.15
C CYS A 84 -5.48 12.60 -13.08
N LYS A 85 -5.85 12.00 -14.23
CA LYS A 85 -6.62 10.76 -14.30
C LYS A 85 -5.67 9.56 -14.31
N LEU A 86 -5.98 8.54 -13.49
CA LEU A 86 -5.20 7.30 -13.43
C LEU A 86 -5.29 6.49 -14.74
N VAL A 87 -6.45 6.56 -15.41
CA VAL A 87 -6.70 5.98 -16.73
C VAL A 87 -7.19 7.12 -17.63
N ILE A 88 -6.44 7.41 -18.69
CA ILE A 88 -6.83 8.43 -19.67
C ILE A 88 -7.98 7.85 -20.51
N PRO A 89 -9.17 8.47 -20.51
CA PRO A 89 -10.29 7.94 -21.28
C PRO A 89 -10.02 8.09 -22.78
N TYR A 90 -10.07 6.97 -23.52
CA TYR A 90 -9.84 6.93 -24.97
C TYR A 90 -10.71 7.90 -25.78
N SER A 91 -11.84 8.37 -25.23
CA SER A 91 -12.74 9.34 -25.86
C SER A 91 -12.17 10.76 -25.96
N THR A 92 -11.09 11.10 -25.24
CA THR A 92 -10.49 12.45 -25.21
C THR A 92 -9.31 12.65 -26.17
N LEU A 93 -8.88 11.60 -26.90
CA LEU A 93 -7.86 11.70 -27.96
C LEU A 93 -8.21 12.71 -29.08
N LYS A 94 -9.47 13.17 -29.16
CA LYS A 94 -9.90 14.18 -30.12
C LYS A 94 -9.71 15.64 -29.67
N ASN A 95 -9.40 15.95 -28.40
CA ASN A 95 -9.13 17.33 -27.94
C ASN A 95 -8.35 17.37 -26.59
N PRO A 96 -7.01 17.37 -26.59
CA PRO A 96 -6.23 17.24 -25.36
C PRO A 96 -5.94 18.56 -24.60
N VAL A 97 -6.75 19.63 -24.74
CA VAL A 97 -6.32 20.98 -24.26
C VAL A 97 -7.40 21.78 -23.52
N GLY A 98 -8.27 21.10 -22.76
CA GLY A 98 -9.21 21.79 -21.86
C GLY A 98 -8.91 21.48 -20.40
N THR A 99 -8.46 22.46 -19.62
CA THR A 99 -8.59 22.38 -18.15
C THR A 99 -10.06 22.56 -17.81
N SER A 100 -10.70 21.51 -17.31
CA SER A 100 -12.08 21.57 -16.82
C SER A 100 -12.09 21.56 -15.30
N ASP A 101 -12.90 22.43 -14.69
CA ASP A 101 -13.19 22.34 -13.27
C ASP A 101 -14.15 21.16 -13.06
N GLU A 102 -13.61 20.02 -12.65
CA GLU A 102 -14.41 18.86 -12.22
C GLU A 102 -14.41 18.80 -10.68
N SER A 103 -15.56 18.53 -10.08
CA SER A 103 -15.62 18.23 -8.66
C SER A 103 -15.41 16.74 -8.45
N VAL A 104 -14.19 16.36 -8.09
CA VAL A 104 -13.81 15.00 -7.75
C VAL A 104 -13.55 14.94 -6.25
N VAL A 105 -14.35 14.15 -5.54
CA VAL A 105 -14.28 14.05 -4.08
C VAL A 105 -13.14 13.12 -3.67
N SER A 106 -12.96 12.02 -4.40
CA SER A 106 -11.94 11.01 -4.14
C SER A 106 -11.29 10.54 -5.43
N SER A 107 -10.04 10.96 -5.66
CA SER A 107 -9.25 10.43 -6.77
C SER A 107 -8.84 8.99 -6.52
N SER A 108 -9.03 8.13 -7.52
CA SER A 108 -8.59 6.74 -7.48
C SER A 108 -7.08 6.62 -7.23
N TRP A 109 -6.27 7.58 -7.70
CA TRP A 109 -4.84 7.60 -7.44
C TRP A 109 -4.54 7.78 -5.94
N VAL A 110 -5.15 8.79 -5.30
CA VAL A 110 -4.95 9.08 -3.86
C VAL A 110 -5.50 7.95 -3.00
N ALA A 111 -6.67 7.42 -3.37
CA ALA A 111 -7.29 6.29 -2.70
C ALA A 111 -6.36 5.06 -2.70
N MET A 112 -5.81 4.68 -3.86
CA MET A 112 -4.91 3.54 -3.99
C MET A 112 -3.61 3.74 -3.20
N ILE A 113 -2.92 4.87 -3.37
CA ILE A 113 -1.69 5.15 -2.61
C ILE A 113 -1.94 5.16 -1.10
N SER A 114 -3.02 5.77 -0.65
CA SER A 114 -3.36 5.87 0.77
C SER A 114 -3.73 4.50 1.35
N PHE A 115 -4.44 3.66 0.59
CA PHE A 115 -4.69 2.27 0.95
C PHE A 115 -3.39 1.49 1.10
N PHE A 116 -2.48 1.60 0.12
CA PHE A 116 -1.17 0.95 0.18
C PHE A 116 -0.38 1.38 1.41
N ILE A 117 -0.28 2.69 1.67
CA ILE A 117 0.40 3.24 2.85
C ILE A 117 -0.20 2.66 4.14
N GLY A 118 -1.53 2.71 4.28
CA GLY A 118 -2.21 2.20 5.48
C GLY A 118 -2.00 0.69 5.68
N TYR A 119 -2.01 -0.07 4.59
CA TYR A 119 -1.77 -1.52 4.63
C TYR A 119 -0.33 -1.85 5.06
N ILE A 120 0.67 -1.26 4.39
CA ILE A 120 2.09 -1.48 4.69
C ILE A 120 2.44 -1.03 6.10
N PHE A 121 1.94 0.13 6.51
CA PHE A 121 2.17 0.65 7.86
C PHE A 121 1.58 -0.29 8.92
N THR A 122 0.37 -0.81 8.68
CA THR A 122 -0.25 -1.79 9.58
C THR A 122 0.55 -3.09 9.63
N ASN A 123 1.07 -3.55 8.49
CA ASN A 123 1.94 -4.73 8.43
C ASN A 123 3.20 -4.55 9.30
N ALA A 124 3.88 -3.41 9.15
CA ALA A 124 5.07 -3.07 9.94
C ALA A 124 4.73 -2.97 11.44
N LEU A 125 3.63 -2.31 11.79
CA LEU A 125 3.20 -2.14 13.18
C LEU A 125 2.90 -3.49 13.85
N GLN A 126 2.19 -4.38 13.17
CA GLN A 126 1.87 -5.70 13.69
C GLN A 126 3.11 -6.56 13.89
N LEU A 127 4.07 -6.45 12.96
CA LEU A 127 5.34 -7.14 13.08
C LEU A 127 6.17 -6.65 14.28
N TYR A 128 6.13 -5.34 14.55
CA TYR A 128 6.79 -4.74 15.70
C TYR A 128 6.15 -5.18 17.03
N SER A 129 4.80 -5.18 17.09
CA SER A 129 4.04 -5.52 18.30
C SER A 129 3.97 -7.01 18.61
N ARG A 130 4.37 -7.88 17.67
CA ARG A 130 4.32 -9.33 17.88
C ARG A 130 5.29 -9.71 18.99
N GLU A 131 4.82 -10.47 19.97
CA GLU A 131 5.66 -11.09 20.99
C GLU A 131 6.29 -12.39 20.44
N SER A 132 7.44 -12.79 20.98
CA SER A 132 7.99 -14.12 20.73
C SER A 132 7.20 -15.12 21.57
N GLU A 133 6.75 -16.24 20.96
CA GLU A 133 6.13 -17.32 21.71
C GLU A 133 7.07 -17.85 22.80
N ASP A 134 6.42 -18.32 23.86
CA ASP A 134 6.83 -18.32 25.25
C ASP A 134 8.18 -19.03 25.55
N THR A 135 8.96 -18.37 26.41
CA THR A 135 10.22 -18.82 27.04
C THR A 135 10.07 -20.05 27.95
N THR A 136 8.94 -20.75 27.92
CA THR A 136 8.63 -21.90 28.77
C THR A 136 9.29 -23.20 28.30
N ILE A 137 9.77 -23.27 27.06
CA ILE A 137 10.72 -24.31 26.66
C ILE A 137 12.10 -23.85 27.17
N LYS A 138 12.63 -24.52 28.20
CA LYS A 138 14.00 -24.31 28.72
C LYS A 138 15.01 -24.64 27.62
N VAL A 139 15.23 -23.69 26.71
CA VAL A 139 16.29 -23.80 25.72
C VAL A 139 17.61 -23.63 26.45
N THR A 140 18.52 -24.57 26.22
CA THR A 140 19.89 -24.58 26.74
C THR A 140 20.52 -23.19 26.55
N SER A 141 21.28 -22.72 27.55
CA SER A 141 21.77 -21.33 27.69
C SER A 141 22.46 -20.71 26.47
N THR A 142 22.87 -21.50 25.48
CA THR A 142 23.42 -21.09 24.19
C THR A 142 22.41 -20.50 23.21
N SER A 143 21.11 -20.79 23.33
CA SER A 143 20.09 -20.36 22.36
C SER A 143 19.31 -19.10 22.78
N ALA A 144 19.47 -18.65 24.02
CA ALA A 144 18.78 -17.47 24.54
C ALA A 144 19.30 -16.15 23.92
N SER A 145 20.61 -16.07 23.63
CA SER A 145 21.22 -14.94 22.90
C SER A 145 20.72 -14.83 21.47
N ASP A 146 20.51 -15.97 20.82
CA ASP A 146 20.09 -16.03 19.42
C ASP A 146 18.63 -15.60 19.26
N ILE A 147 17.76 -16.02 20.19
CA ILE A 147 16.35 -15.59 20.23
C ILE A 147 16.26 -14.07 20.42
N ASN A 148 17.02 -13.50 21.36
CA ASN A 148 17.02 -12.05 21.59
C ASN A 148 17.52 -11.26 20.37
N THR A 149 18.55 -11.78 19.69
CA THR A 149 19.07 -11.20 18.44
C THR A 149 18.04 -11.24 17.32
N MET A 150 17.31 -12.35 17.14
CA MET A 150 16.25 -12.47 16.14
C MET A 150 15.07 -11.53 16.41
N VAL A 151 14.63 -11.40 17.66
CA VAL A 151 13.56 -10.46 18.06
C VAL A 151 13.99 -9.01 17.81
N THR A 152 15.23 -8.68 18.16
CA THR A 152 15.79 -7.34 17.97
C THR A 152 15.88 -6.99 16.48
N ASN A 153 16.35 -7.92 15.65
CA ASN A 153 16.43 -7.76 14.20
C ASN A 153 15.04 -7.55 13.57
N ARG A 154 14.03 -8.33 13.98
CA ARG A 154 12.64 -8.14 13.51
C ARG A 154 12.11 -6.76 13.87
N LYS A 155 12.25 -6.35 15.13
CA LYS A 155 11.75 -5.05 15.60
C LYS A 155 12.47 -3.89 14.89
N SER A 156 13.78 -4.01 14.68
CA SER A 156 14.57 -3.03 13.93
C SER A 156 14.08 -2.91 12.48
N GLN A 157 13.90 -4.03 11.77
CA GLN A 157 13.36 -4.04 10.41
C GLN A 157 11.95 -3.42 10.34
N ALA A 158 11.09 -3.72 11.32
CA ALA A 158 9.75 -3.14 11.41
C ALA A 158 9.78 -1.61 11.62
N ILE A 159 10.68 -1.10 12.47
CA ILE A 159 10.86 0.34 12.68
C ILE A 159 11.33 1.03 11.40
N ILE A 160 12.34 0.46 10.73
CA ILE A 160 12.85 0.99 9.46
C ILE A 160 11.74 1.04 8.41
N ALA A 161 10.91 -0.02 8.32
CA ALA A 161 9.78 -0.09 7.41
C ALA A 161 8.69 0.95 7.74
N MET A 162 8.36 1.18 9.02
CA MET A 162 7.43 2.24 9.42
C MET A 162 7.95 3.62 9.04
N ALA A 163 9.23 3.90 9.36
CA ALA A 163 9.85 5.19 9.06
C ALA A 163 9.91 5.46 7.55
N SER A 164 10.33 4.47 6.75
CA SER A 164 10.40 4.61 5.29
C SER A 164 9.01 4.78 4.67
N THR A 165 7.98 4.11 5.21
CA THR A 165 6.59 4.27 4.76
C THR A 165 6.08 5.69 5.01
N ILE A 166 6.39 6.29 6.16
CA ILE A 166 6.01 7.68 6.47
C ILE A 166 6.70 8.66 5.52
N VAL A 167 8.02 8.50 5.32
CA VAL A 167 8.77 9.38 4.40
C VAL A 167 8.23 9.26 2.97
N PHE A 168 7.99 8.04 2.50
CA PHE A 168 7.38 7.78 1.20
C PHE A 168 6.00 8.43 1.07
N ALA A 169 5.15 8.28 2.09
CA ALA A 169 3.82 8.90 2.11
C ALA A 169 3.89 10.43 1.98
N LEU A 170 4.77 11.08 2.75
CA LEU A 170 4.95 12.53 2.70
C LEU A 170 5.43 13.00 1.32
N VAL A 171 6.39 12.30 0.72
CA VAL A 171 6.93 12.65 -0.60
C VAL A 171 5.87 12.49 -1.69
N VAL A 172 5.18 11.35 -1.72
CA VAL A 172 4.24 11.01 -2.79
C VAL A 172 2.95 11.84 -2.70
N LEU A 173 2.39 12.01 -1.50
CA LEU A 173 1.21 12.86 -1.30
C LEU A 173 1.56 14.34 -1.47
N GLY A 174 2.74 14.77 -0.99
CA GLY A 174 3.25 16.12 -1.21
C GLY A 174 3.39 16.44 -2.70
N PHE A 175 3.99 15.54 -3.47
CA PHE A 175 4.07 15.68 -4.93
C PHE A 175 2.68 15.83 -5.57
N ARG A 176 1.73 14.96 -5.17
CA ARG A 176 0.35 15.03 -5.69
C ARG A 176 -0.32 16.36 -5.34
N TYR A 177 -0.07 16.89 -4.14
CA TYR A 177 -0.57 18.20 -3.73
C TYR A 177 -0.02 19.31 -4.62
N TYR A 178 1.30 19.30 -4.89
CA TYR A 178 1.94 20.27 -5.79
C TYR A 178 1.43 20.21 -7.24
N THR A 179 0.98 19.04 -7.72
CA THR A 179 0.41 18.94 -9.08
C THR A 179 -0.97 19.60 -9.22
N GLY A 180 -1.65 19.95 -8.12
CA GLY A 180 -2.94 20.64 -8.15
C GLY A 180 -4.11 19.79 -8.66
N CYS A 181 -3.90 18.48 -8.84
CA CYS A 181 -4.90 17.54 -9.33
C CYS A 181 -6.02 17.23 -8.33
N GLU A 182 -5.89 17.69 -7.08
CA GLU A 182 -6.78 17.34 -5.98
C GLU A 182 -7.12 18.60 -5.17
N SER A 183 -8.32 18.64 -4.62
CA SER A 183 -8.65 19.63 -3.59
C SER A 183 -7.95 19.23 -2.28
N THR A 184 -7.49 20.20 -1.47
CA THR A 184 -6.84 19.93 -0.17
C THR A 184 -7.74 19.09 0.74
N LEU A 185 -9.03 19.42 0.78
CA LEU A 185 -10.01 18.73 1.62
C LEU A 185 -10.31 17.32 1.10
N GLY A 186 -10.45 17.16 -0.23
CA GLY A 186 -10.59 15.84 -0.86
C GLY A 186 -9.38 14.95 -0.58
N MET A 187 -8.17 15.48 -0.71
CA MET A 187 -6.94 14.74 -0.41
C MET A 187 -6.89 14.26 1.04
N ILE A 188 -7.14 15.14 2.02
CA ILE A 188 -7.11 14.76 3.44
C ILE A 188 -8.19 13.71 3.74
N LEU A 189 -9.41 13.91 3.26
CA LEU A 189 -10.52 12.99 3.48
C LEU A 189 -10.25 11.61 2.87
N THR A 190 -9.84 11.58 1.60
CA THR A 190 -9.50 10.33 0.90
C THR A 190 -8.32 9.66 1.57
N SER A 191 -7.25 10.38 1.89
CA SER A 191 -6.09 9.77 2.56
C SER A 191 -6.46 9.16 3.90
N PHE A 192 -7.23 9.85 4.72
CA PHE A 192 -7.70 9.32 5.98
C PHE A 192 -8.55 8.05 5.78
N LEU A 193 -9.61 8.13 4.97
CA LEU A 193 -10.53 7.00 4.75
C LEU A 193 -9.82 5.77 4.20
N PHE A 194 -8.92 5.95 3.23
CA PHE A 194 -8.27 4.82 2.58
C PHE A 194 -7.07 4.27 3.37
N VAL A 195 -6.38 5.07 4.20
CA VAL A 195 -5.44 4.53 5.20
C VAL A 195 -6.17 3.60 6.17
N PHE A 196 -7.33 4.01 6.68
CA PHE A 196 -8.17 3.16 7.54
C PHE A 196 -8.71 1.94 6.79
N SER A 197 -9.08 2.08 5.52
CA SER A 197 -9.48 0.94 4.69
C SER A 197 -8.34 -0.07 4.51
N GLY A 198 -7.11 0.38 4.25
CA GLY A 198 -5.93 -0.47 4.16
C GLY A 198 -5.63 -1.19 5.48
N HIS A 199 -5.74 -0.48 6.61
CA HIS A 199 -5.65 -1.08 7.94
C HIS A 199 -6.73 -2.15 8.18
N GLY A 200 -7.98 -1.85 7.84
CA GLY A 200 -9.10 -2.77 7.98
C GLY A 200 -8.93 -4.02 7.11
N TRP A 201 -8.49 -3.86 5.86
CA TRP A 201 -8.21 -4.97 4.96
C TRP A 201 -7.09 -5.87 5.48
N TYR A 202 -6.01 -5.27 5.99
CA TYR A 202 -4.94 -6.01 6.66
C TYR A 202 -5.48 -6.86 7.81
N LYS A 203 -6.25 -6.26 8.73
CA LYS A 203 -6.80 -6.96 9.91
C LYS A 203 -7.79 -8.05 9.55
N LEU A 204 -8.56 -7.87 8.48
CA LEU A 204 -9.45 -8.90 7.96
C LEU A 204 -8.65 -10.12 7.48
N LEU A 205 -7.62 -9.89 6.66
CA LEU A 205 -6.75 -10.97 6.16
C LEU A 205 -5.97 -11.65 7.28
N SER A 206 -5.53 -10.88 8.28
CA SER A 206 -4.75 -11.43 9.39
C SER A 206 -5.58 -12.39 10.24
N LYS A 207 -6.88 -12.10 10.44
CA LYS A 207 -7.82 -12.99 11.14
C LYS A 207 -8.12 -14.28 10.38
N VAL A 208 -8.28 -14.21 9.05
CA VAL A 208 -8.59 -15.39 8.22
C VAL A 208 -7.36 -16.28 8.02
N GLY A 209 -6.18 -15.67 7.92
CA GLY A 209 -4.95 -16.34 7.51
C GLY A 209 -3.88 -16.53 8.57
N GLN A 210 -4.23 -16.41 9.87
CA GLN A 210 -3.27 -16.48 10.98
C GLN A 210 -2.05 -15.58 10.77
N ASP A 211 -2.30 -14.32 10.37
CA ASP A 211 -1.33 -13.29 10.00
C ASP A 211 -0.46 -13.55 8.75
N ARG A 212 -0.38 -14.79 8.25
CA ARG A 212 0.44 -15.15 7.08
C ARG A 212 -0.10 -14.57 5.77
N LEU A 213 -1.43 -14.51 5.63
CA LEU A 213 -2.09 -13.94 4.45
C LEU A 213 -2.06 -12.40 4.40
N SER A 214 -1.70 -11.75 5.50
CA SER A 214 -1.59 -10.29 5.56
C SER A 214 -0.14 -9.79 5.48
N ASP A 215 0.84 -10.68 5.63
CA ASP A 215 2.24 -10.28 5.79
C ASP A 215 2.96 -10.06 4.45
N LEU A 216 2.95 -8.82 3.97
CA LEU A 216 3.58 -8.46 2.70
C LEU A 216 5.11 -8.49 2.76
N PHE A 217 5.72 -8.18 3.91
CA PHE A 217 7.17 -8.27 4.07
C PHE A 217 7.69 -9.71 4.15
N GLY A 218 6.80 -10.68 4.39
CA GLY A 218 7.16 -12.09 4.52
C GLY A 218 8.06 -12.38 5.72
N ILE A 219 8.16 -11.45 6.68
CA ILE A 219 9.00 -11.60 7.87
C ILE A 219 8.33 -12.55 8.86
N ALA A 220 7.00 -12.52 8.99
CA ALA A 220 6.25 -13.47 9.81
C ALA A 220 6.38 -14.91 9.30
N ASN A 221 6.49 -15.10 7.98
CA ASN A 221 6.73 -16.43 7.39
C ASN A 221 8.15 -16.97 7.66
N ARG A 222 9.10 -16.10 8.04
CA ARG A 222 10.47 -16.49 8.43
C ARG A 222 10.62 -16.73 9.93
N LEU A 223 9.62 -16.39 10.73
CA LEU A 223 9.59 -16.73 12.15
C LEU A 223 9.22 -18.21 12.26
N LEU A 224 10.23 -19.05 12.46
CA LEU A 224 10.01 -20.45 12.81
C LEU A 224 9.26 -20.50 14.15
N PRO A 225 8.21 -21.35 14.27
CA PRO A 225 7.61 -21.62 15.57
C PRO A 225 8.68 -22.24 16.48
N PRO A 226 8.67 -22.01 17.81
CA PRO A 226 9.66 -22.55 18.74
C PRO A 226 9.81 -24.07 18.65
N SER A 227 8.76 -24.78 18.23
CA SER A 227 8.76 -26.22 17.98
C SER A 227 9.71 -26.67 16.87
N ALA A 228 10.10 -25.78 15.94
CA ALA A 228 11.07 -26.06 14.88
C ALA A 228 12.53 -25.86 15.31
N ILE A 229 12.77 -25.32 16.52
CA ILE A 229 14.10 -25.19 17.13
C ILE A 229 14.49 -26.49 17.83
N ASN A 230 13.51 -27.29 18.27
CA ASN A 230 13.78 -28.67 18.64
C ASN A 230 14.10 -29.45 17.36
N ASN A 231 15.36 -29.88 17.22
CA ASN A 231 15.81 -30.91 16.28
C ASN A 231 15.17 -32.28 16.64
N ALA A 232 13.84 -32.34 16.70
CA ALA A 232 13.11 -33.58 16.72
C ALA A 232 12.84 -33.95 15.24
N PRO A 233 13.19 -35.16 14.79
CA PRO A 233 12.86 -35.59 13.44
C PRO A 233 11.34 -35.51 13.26
N ILE A 234 10.88 -34.64 12.36
CA ILE A 234 9.49 -34.54 11.97
C ILE A 234 9.22 -35.73 11.05
N ALA A 235 8.80 -36.86 11.63
CA ALA A 235 8.28 -37.97 10.86
C ALA A 235 6.92 -37.55 10.30
N CYS A 236 6.81 -37.41 8.98
CA CYS A 236 5.52 -37.37 8.31
C CYS A 236 4.84 -38.73 8.53
N VAL A 237 3.95 -38.82 9.51
CA VAL A 237 3.17 -40.02 9.75
C VAL A 237 2.07 -40.07 8.69
N PRO A 238 2.01 -41.11 7.85
CA PRO A 238 0.90 -41.25 6.90
C PRO A 238 -0.41 -41.33 7.69
N ILE A 239 -1.37 -40.49 7.31
CA ILE A 239 -2.73 -40.55 7.85
C ILE A 239 -3.29 -41.89 7.36
N SER A 240 -3.49 -42.84 8.27
CA SER A 240 -4.17 -44.09 7.94
C SER A 240 -5.60 -43.76 7.55
N SER A 241 -5.93 -44.03 6.28
CA SER A 241 -7.27 -44.07 5.73
C SER A 241 -8.17 -45.04 6.50
#